data_AF-W0EDC6-F1
#
_entry.id   AF-W0EDC6-F1
#
_cell.length_a   1.000
_cell.length_b   1.000
_cell.length_c   1.000
_cell.angle_alpha   90.00
_cell.angle_beta   90.00
_cell.angle_gamma   90.00
#
_symmetry.space_group_name_H-M   'P 1'
#
loop_
_entity.id
_entity.type
_entity.pdbx_description
1 polymer ?
#
loop_
_entity_poly.entity_id
_entity_poly.type
_entity_poly.pdbx_seq_one_letter_code
_entity_poly.pdbx_strand_id
1 'polypeptide(L)'
;METSKPTGIKKRYSHEIQDIDNKLRQLESERIYEKSGARMDGYLATNIIELRKMIYDLLRKIENNESSIEDDIAEAFNKINKTKKEVSVRINN
;
A
#
# COMPACT_ATOMS: atom_id res chain seq x y z
N MET A 1 10.47 -16.50 19.87
CA MET A 1 10.90 -15.61 18.76
C MET A 1 10.47 -14.20 19.12
N GLU A 2 11.41 -13.32 19.43
CA GLU A 2 11.08 -11.89 19.62
C GLU A 2 10.76 -11.29 18.25
N THR A 3 9.51 -10.88 18.06
CA THR A 3 9.12 -10.08 16.89
C THR A 3 9.60 -8.65 17.15
N SER A 4 10.75 -8.28 16.59
CA SER A 4 11.21 -6.89 16.60
C SER A 4 10.11 -6.01 15.99
N LYS A 5 9.64 -5.00 16.74
CA LYS A 5 8.75 -3.97 16.19
C LYS A 5 9.39 -3.45 14.90
N PRO A 6 8.70 -3.43 13.75
CA PRO A 6 9.28 -2.90 12.53
C PRO A 6 9.67 -1.44 12.78
N THR A 7 10.95 -1.13 12.67
CA THR A 7 11.49 0.23 12.66
C THR A 7 12.09 0.50 11.29
N GLY A 8 11.98 1.74 10.78
CA GLY A 8 12.50 2.11 9.46
C GLY A 8 11.52 1.87 8.29
N ILE A 9 12.08 1.61 7.10
CA ILE A 9 11.37 1.54 5.80
C ILE A 9 10.14 0.62 5.86
N LYS A 10 10.27 -0.55 6.50
CA LYS A 10 9.18 -1.53 6.61
C LYS A 10 7.95 -1.00 7.35
N LYS A 11 8.14 -0.09 8.31
CA LYS A 11 7.02 0.52 9.04
C LYS A 11 6.37 1.64 8.22
N ARG A 12 7.19 2.52 7.65
CA ARG A 12 6.73 3.68 6.89
C ARG A 12 5.90 3.25 5.68
N TYR A 13 6.39 2.29 4.90
CA TYR A 13 5.70 1.79 3.71
C TYR A 13 4.91 0.50 3.98
N SER A 14 4.39 0.34 5.19
CA SER A 14 3.72 -0.91 5.61
C SER A 14 2.48 -1.22 4.78
N HIS A 15 1.72 -0.19 4.37
CA HIS A 15 0.57 -0.34 3.48
C HIS A 15 0.99 -0.82 2.08
N GLU A 16 1.99 -0.19 1.46
CA GLU A 16 2.50 -0.63 0.16
C GLU A 16 3.02 -2.07 0.20
N ILE A 17 3.72 -2.44 1.28
CA ILE A 17 4.22 -3.81 1.49
C ILE A 17 3.06 -4.79 1.64
N GLN A 18 2.03 -4.42 2.41
CA GLN A 18 0.85 -5.24 2.61
C GLN A 18 0.08 -5.45 1.29
N ASP A 19 -0.01 -4.44 0.44
CA ASP A 19 -0.64 -4.56 -0.87
C ASP A 19 0.12 -5.53 -1.78
N ILE A 20 1.45 -5.47 -1.77
CA ILE A 20 2.31 -6.43 -2.49
C ILE A 20 2.12 -7.85 -1.95
N ASP A 21 2.11 -8.04 -0.63
CA ASP A 21 1.88 -9.34 0.01
C ASP A 21 0.50 -9.91 -0.35
N ASN A 22 -0.53 -9.06 -0.37
CA ASN A 22 -1.88 -9.45 -0.78
C ASN A 22 -1.90 -9.92 -2.24
N LYS A 23 -1.21 -9.20 -3.14
CA LYS A 23 -1.13 -9.57 -4.56
C LYS A 23 -0.37 -10.88 -4.78
N LEU A 24 0.68 -11.12 -4.02
CA LEU A 24 1.41 -12.40 -4.01
C LEU A 24 0.50 -13.56 -3.56
N ARG A 25 -0.26 -13.38 -2.48
CA ARG A 25 -1.21 -14.40 -1.99
C ARG A 25 -2.32 -14.70 -2.99
N GLN A 26 -2.79 -13.70 -3.73
CA GLN A 26 -3.75 -13.88 -4.82
C GLN A 26 -3.14 -14.77 -5.92
N LEU A 27 -1.94 -14.43 -6.38
CA LEU A 27 -1.21 -15.24 -7.38
C LEU A 27 -0.97 -16.68 -6.93
N GLU A 28 -0.57 -16.89 -5.68
CA GLU A 28 -0.39 -18.23 -5.12
C GLU A 28 -1.70 -19.03 -5.10
N SER A 29 -2.81 -18.38 -4.73
CA SER A 29 -4.13 -18.99 -4.68
C SER A 29 -4.69 -19.30 -6.07
N GLU A 30 -4.56 -18.36 -7.02
CA GLU A 30 -4.98 -18.54 -8.41
C GLU A 30 -4.23 -19.68 -9.10
N ARG A 31 -2.93 -19.84 -8.81
CA ARG A 31 -2.13 -20.95 -9.32
C ARG A 31 -2.62 -22.32 -8.82
N ILE A 32 -3.22 -22.37 -7.62
CA ILE A 32 -3.88 -23.58 -7.10
C ILE A 32 -5.12 -23.91 -7.94
N TYR A 33 -5.88 -22.90 -8.38
CA TYR A 33 -7.02 -23.07 -9.29
C TYR A 33 -6.61 -23.36 -10.75
N GLU A 34 -5.48 -22.83 -11.25
CA GLU A 34 -4.96 -23.21 -12.57
C GLU A 34 -4.67 -24.72 -12.68
N LYS A 35 -4.19 -25.36 -11.61
CA LYS A 35 -4.03 -26.82 -11.55
C LYS A 35 -5.34 -27.58 -11.75
N SER A 36 -6.51 -26.96 -11.57
CA SER A 36 -7.82 -27.57 -11.84
C SER A 36 -8.29 -27.43 -13.29
N GLY A 37 -7.48 -26.86 -14.20
CA GLY A 37 -7.65 -27.03 -15.65
C GLY A 37 -8.36 -25.92 -16.42
N ALA A 38 -8.55 -24.72 -15.87
CA ALA A 38 -9.13 -23.58 -16.59
C ALA A 38 -8.03 -22.72 -17.27
N ARG A 39 -8.20 -22.40 -18.57
CA ARG A 39 -7.28 -21.53 -19.34
C ARG A 39 -7.21 -20.12 -18.74
N MET A 40 -6.14 -19.82 -18.00
CA MET A 40 -5.93 -18.56 -17.27
C MET A 40 -4.66 -17.78 -17.67
N ASP A 41 -3.95 -18.18 -18.74
CA ASP A 41 -2.64 -17.61 -19.12
C ASP A 41 -2.59 -16.07 -19.23
N GLY A 42 -3.68 -15.42 -19.65
CA GLY A 42 -3.77 -13.95 -19.72
C GLY A 42 -3.89 -13.25 -18.36
N TYR A 43 -4.47 -13.93 -17.37
CA TYR A 43 -4.69 -13.41 -16.03
C TYR A 43 -3.39 -13.41 -15.22
N LEU A 44 -2.62 -14.50 -15.31
CA LEU A 44 -1.31 -14.62 -14.68
C LEU A 44 -0.32 -13.56 -15.18
N ALA A 45 -0.24 -13.36 -16.51
CA ALA A 45 0.63 -12.35 -17.10
C ALA A 45 0.27 -10.93 -16.61
N THR A 46 -1.02 -10.61 -16.55
CA THR A 46 -1.52 -9.32 -16.06
C THR A 46 -1.16 -9.10 -14.59
N ASN A 47 -1.43 -10.09 -13.73
CA ASN A 47 -1.12 -10.00 -12.31
C ASN A 47 0.39 -9.85 -12.03
N ILE A 48 1.25 -10.52 -12.82
CA ILE A 48 2.71 -10.36 -12.72
C ILE A 48 3.14 -8.93 -13.11
N ILE A 49 2.56 -8.35 -14.17
CA ILE A 49 2.86 -6.98 -14.59
C ILE A 49 2.48 -5.98 -13.49
N GLU A 50 1.31 -6.15 -12.89
CA GLU A 50 0.84 -5.31 -11.79
C GLU A 50 1.77 -5.41 -10.57
N LEU A 51 2.14 -6.63 -10.17
CA LEU A 51 3.06 -6.85 -9.07
C LEU A 51 4.42 -6.15 -9.32
N ARG A 52 4.95 -6.23 -10.55
CA ARG A 52 6.19 -5.51 -10.91
C ARG A 52 6.04 -4.00 -10.74
N LYS A 53 4.92 -3.42 -11.18
CA LYS A 53 4.64 -1.98 -11.01
C LYS A 53 4.61 -1.59 -9.53
N MET A 54 3.91 -2.35 -8.70
CA MET A 54 3.83 -2.09 -7.25
C MET A 54 5.21 -2.10 -6.59
N ILE A 55 6.06 -3.06 -6.97
CA ILE A 55 7.45 -3.12 -6.46
C ILE A 55 8.27 -1.92 -6.95
N TYR A 56 8.19 -1.57 -8.23
CA TYR A 56 8.92 -0.41 -8.77
C TYR A 56 8.48 0.90 -8.13
N ASP A 57 7.17 1.09 -7.91
CA ASP A 57 6.64 2.26 -7.25
C ASP A 57 7.12 2.37 -5.81
N LEU A 58 7.14 1.26 -5.07
CA LEU A 58 7.69 1.21 -3.71
C LEU A 58 9.18 1.55 -3.70
N LEU A 59 9.98 0.96 -4.59
CA LEU A 59 11.41 1.26 -4.70
C LEU A 59 11.65 2.73 -5.03
N ARG A 60 10.93 3.27 -6.02
CA ARG A 60 10.99 4.69 -6.40
C ARG A 60 10.68 5.60 -5.22
N LYS A 61 9.62 5.28 -4.46
CA LYS A 61 9.25 6.04 -3.25
C LYS A 61 10.36 6.02 -2.21
N ILE A 62 10.97 4.87 -1.97
CA ILE A 62 12.07 4.71 -1.02
C ILE A 62 13.30 5.51 -1.47
N GLU A 63 13.73 5.35 -2.72
CA GLU A 63 14.91 6.00 -3.28
C GLU A 63 14.79 7.53 -3.25
N ASN A 64 13.61 8.05 -3.58
CA ASN A 64 13.34 9.48 -3.60
C ASN A 64 12.87 10.04 -2.25
N ASN A 65 12.78 9.20 -1.22
CA ASN A 65 12.25 9.55 0.10
C ASN A 65 10.82 10.16 0.06
N GLU A 66 10.01 9.74 -0.93
CA GLU A 66 8.63 10.20 -1.12
C GLU A 66 7.71 9.70 -0.01
N SER A 67 6.54 10.34 0.12
CA SER A 67 5.53 9.95 1.11
C SER A 67 5.04 8.53 0.89
N SER A 68 4.80 7.85 1.99
CA SER A 68 4.05 6.59 2.02
C SER A 68 2.55 6.85 1.99
N ILE A 69 1.77 5.81 1.72
CA ILE A 69 0.30 5.85 1.86
C ILE A 69 -0.10 6.31 3.27
N GLU A 70 0.62 5.83 4.30
CA GLU A 70 0.35 6.22 5.69
C GLU A 70 0.63 7.71 5.93
N ASP A 71 1.71 8.23 5.35
CA ASP A 71 2.06 9.64 5.43
C ASP A 71 0.96 10.50 4.77
N ASP A 72 0.48 10.10 3.58
CA ASP A 72 -0.55 10.80 2.82
C ASP A 72 -1.89 10.82 3.59
N ILE A 73 -2.27 9.68 4.19
CA ILE A 73 -3.48 9.57 5.02
C ILE A 73 -3.37 10.49 6.25
N ALA A 74 -2.24 10.45 6.96
CA ALA A 74 -2.03 11.28 8.14
C ALA A 74 -2.08 12.78 7.78
N GLU A 75 -1.51 13.17 6.64
CA GLU A 75 -1.57 14.54 6.14
C GLU A 75 -3.01 14.96 5.83
N ALA A 76 -3.78 14.11 5.15
CA ALA A 76 -5.19 14.37 4.84
C ALA A 76 -6.02 14.57 6.11
N PHE A 77 -5.86 13.70 7.12
CA PHE A 77 -6.53 13.85 8.42
C PHE A 77 -6.15 15.15 9.14
N ASN A 78 -4.87 15.51 9.14
CA ASN A 78 -4.40 16.75 9.75
C ASN A 78 -4.98 17.99 9.07
N LYS A 79 -5.06 18.00 7.74
CA LYS A 79 -5.71 19.07 6.97
C LYS A 79 -7.17 19.25 7.37
N ILE A 80 -7.94 18.15 7.44
CA ILE A 80 -9.35 18.18 7.85
C ILE A 80 -9.51 18.75 9.27
N ASN A 81 -8.67 18.33 10.20
CA ASN A 81 -8.73 18.81 11.58
C ASN A 81 -8.41 20.30 11.71
N LYS A 82 -7.43 20.78 10.94
CA LYS A 82 -7.09 22.22 10.89
C LYS A 82 -8.26 23.04 10.37
N THR A 83 -8.89 22.63 9.26
CA THR A 83 -10.05 23.33 8.71
C THR A 83 -11.22 23.38 9.69
N LYS A 84 -11.53 22.26 10.38
CA LYS A 84 -12.58 22.24 11.41
C LYS A 84 -12.30 23.22 12.55
N LYS A 85 -11.05 23.33 12.99
CA LYS A 85 -10.64 24.27 14.03
C LYS A 85 -10.82 25.72 13.59
N GLU A 86 -10.41 26.06 12.37
CA GLU A 86 -10.55 27.42 11.82
C GLU A 86 -12.01 27.85 11.68
N VAL A 87 -12.89 26.94 11.22
CA VAL A 87 -14.33 27.21 11.13
C VAL A 87 -14.94 27.42 12.52
N SER A 88 -14.56 26.60 13.50
CA SER A 88 -15.06 26.73 14.88
C SER A 88 -14.67 28.05 15.54
N VAL A 89 -13.47 28.57 15.25
CA VAL A 89 -13.02 29.88 15.76
C VAL A 89 -13.81 31.03 15.12
N ARG A 90 -14.18 30.93 13.84
CA ARG A 90 -14.94 31.96 13.14
C ARG A 90 -16.42 32.06 13.56
N ILE A 91 -17.00 30.97 14.07
CA ILE A 91 -18.41 30.95 14.51
C ILE A 91 -18.58 31.56 15.91
N ASN A 92 -17.53 31.56 16.72
CA ASN A 92 -17.57 31.99 18.13
C ASN A 92 -17.08 33.43 18.37
N ASN A 93 -16.78 34.18 17.30
CA ASN A 93 -16.41 35.60 17.31
C ASN A 93 -17.46 36.41 16.54
#